data_AF-A0A920JMD0-F1
#
_entry.id   AF-A0A920JMD0-F1
#
_cell.length_a   1.000
_cell.length_b   1.000
_cell.length_c   1.000
_cell.angle_alpha   90.00
_cell.angle_beta   90.00
_cell.angle_gamma   90.00
#
_symmetry.space_group_name_H-M   'P 1'
#
loop_
_entity.id
_entity.type
_entity.pdbx_description
1 polymer ?
#
loop_
_entity_poly.entity_id
_entity_poly.type
_entity_poly.pdbx_seq_one_letter_code
_entity_poly.pdbx_strand_id
1 'polypeptide(L)' 'MVESKLVIKMIKQIKQNSELLNDNKVLKNTLNIRNAYLDPLSLIQVSLMKKMRKKELSQFENNALLLSINGLAAGLRNTG' A
#
# COMPACT_ATOMS: atom_id res chain seq x y z
N MET A 1 -9.29 -3.01 -10.88
CA MET A 1 -9.76 -3.68 -9.63
C MET A 1 -10.39 -5.04 -9.88
N VAL A 2 -11.20 -5.24 -10.94
CA VAL A 2 -11.84 -6.54 -11.23
C VAL A 2 -10.82 -7.62 -11.58
N GLU A 3 -9.85 -7.31 -12.44
CA GLU A 3 -8.80 -8.24 -12.87
C GLU A 3 -7.96 -8.76 -11.70
N SER A 4 -7.51 -7.88 -10.80
CA SER A 4 -6.75 -8.25 -9.61
C SER A 4 -7.52 -9.24 -8.72
N LYS A 5 -8.83 -9.03 -8.52
CA LYS A 5 -9.67 -9.97 -7.76
C LYS A 5 -9.75 -11.34 -8.42
N LEU A 6 -9.88 -11.38 -9.74
CA LEU A 6 -9.92 -12.64 -10.51
C LEU A 6 -8.59 -13.40 -10.40
N VAL A 7 -7.46 -12.70 -10.56
CA VAL A 7 -6.12 -13.29 -10.44
C VAL A 7 -5.89 -13.84 -9.03
N ILE A 8 -6.25 -13.09 -7.99
CA ILE A 8 -6.12 -13.56 -6.60
C ILE A 8 -6.95 -14.82 -6.36
N LYS A 9 -8.17 -14.89 -6.90
CA LYS A 9 -9.03 -16.08 -6.81
C LYS A 9 -8.37 -17.30 -7.47
N MET A 10 -7.83 -17.12 -8.69
CA MET A 10 -7.18 -18.21 -9.42
C MET A 10 -5.90 -18.69 -8.73
N ILE A 11 -5.07 -17.78 -8.22
CA ILE A 11 -3.86 -18.12 -7.46
C ILE A 11 -4.21 -18.97 -6.22
N LYS A 12 -5.24 -18.57 -5.47
CA LYS A 12 -5.72 -19.32 -4.30
C LYS A 12 -6.18 -20.73 -4.67
N GLN A 13 -6.89 -20.88 -5.79
CA GLN A 13 -7.36 -22.18 -6.29
C GLN A 13 -6.19 -23.09 -6.70
N ILE A 14 -5.24 -22.57 -7.49
CA ILE A 14 -4.06 -23.33 -7.93
C ILE A 14 -3.20 -23.77 -6.74
N LYS A 15 -2.99 -22.87 -5.77
CA LYS A 15 -2.22 -23.16 -4.55
C LYS A 15 -3.00 -23.93 -3.48
N GLN A 16 -4.28 -24.24 -3.72
CA GLN A 16 -5.19 -24.88 -2.75
C GLN A 16 -5.20 -24.17 -1.38
N ASN A 17 -5.08 -22.84 -1.38
CA ASN A 17 -5.00 -22.02 -0.19
C ASN A 17 -6.25 -21.15 -0.04
N SER A 18 -6.82 -21.08 1.17
CA SER A 18 -7.92 -20.16 1.48
C SER A 18 -7.50 -18.69 1.41
N GLU A 19 -6.24 -18.38 1.74
CA GLU A 19 -5.69 -17.04 1.75
C GLU A 19 -4.29 -16.99 1.13
N LEU A 20 -3.89 -15.80 0.67
CA LEU A 20 -2.53 -15.58 0.20
C LEU A 20 -1.55 -15.79 1.37
N LEU A 21 -0.38 -16.37 1.06
CA LEU A 21 0.69 -16.63 2.01
C LEU A 21 0.34 -17.59 3.17
N ASN A 22 -0.64 -18.48 2.98
CA ASN A 22 -0.97 -19.52 3.98
C ASN A 22 0.22 -20.42 4.34
N ASP A 23 1.11 -20.65 3.38
CA ASP A 23 2.34 -21.43 3.48
C ASP A 23 3.52 -20.65 4.09
N ASN A 24 3.40 -19.33 4.26
CA ASN A 24 4.43 -18.49 4.87
C ASN A 24 3.83 -17.47 5.85
N LYS A 25 3.47 -17.98 7.04
CA LYS A 25 2.84 -17.18 8.11
C LYS A 25 3.72 -16.03 8.61
N VAL A 26 5.04 -16.22 8.64
CA VAL A 26 5.99 -15.18 9.07
C VAL A 26 5.91 -13.99 8.12
N LEU A 27 6.05 -14.23 6.81
CA LEU A 27 5.94 -13.18 5.80
C LEU A 27 4.57 -12.50 5.85
N LYS A 28 3.49 -13.27 5.97
CA LYS A 28 2.13 -12.73 6.10
C LYS A 28 2.01 -11.76 7.27
N ASN A 29 2.53 -12.13 8.44
CA ASN A 29 2.49 -11.25 9.63
C ASN A 29 3.36 -10.00 9.44
N THR A 30 4.56 -10.14 8.89
CA THR A 30 5.44 -9.00 8.57
C THR A 30 4.75 -8.01 7.64
N LEU A 31 4.08 -8.50 6.60
CA LEU A 31 3.33 -7.67 5.66
C LEU A 31 2.11 -7.01 6.32
N ASN A 32 1.38 -7.72 7.18
CA ASN A 32 0.22 -7.17 7.89
C ASN A 32 0.62 -6.01 8.81
N ILE A 33 1.68 -6.18 9.61
CA ILE A 33 2.21 -5.11 10.47
C ILE A 33 2.62 -3.92 9.63
N ARG A 34 3.35 -4.17 8.53
CA ARG A 34 3.80 -3.11 7.61
C ARG A 34 2.62 -2.35 6.99
N ASN A 35 1.59 -3.06 6.54
CA ASN A 35 0.39 -2.45 5.95
C ASN A 35 -0.34 -1.56 6.96
N ALA A 36 -0.40 -1.95 8.25
CA ALA A 36 -1.01 -1.13 9.29
C ALA A 36 -0.37 0.27 9.45
N TYR A 37 0.92 0.42 9.10
CA TYR A 37 1.60 1.73 9.06
C TYR A 37 1.50 2.43 7.69
N LEU A 38 1.42 1.67 6.60
CA LEU A 38 1.29 2.23 5.25
C LEU A 38 -0.10 2.79 4.96
N ASP A 39 -1.15 2.20 5.55
CA ASP A 39 -2.53 2.63 5.39
C ASP A 39 -2.74 4.09 5.81
N PRO A 40 -2.37 4.53 7.04
CA PRO A 40 -2.51 5.92 7.43
C PRO A 40 -1.63 6.85 6.58
N LEU A 41 -0.42 6.43 6.21
CA LEU A 41 0.46 7.22 5.34
C LEU A 41 -0.17 7.45 3.95
N SER A 42 -0.80 6.42 3.40
CA SER A 42 -1.52 6.49 2.12
C SER A 42 -2.71 7.45 2.18
N LEU A 43 -3.45 7.46 3.29
CA LEU A 43 -4.56 8.39 3.49
C LEU A 43 -4.10 9.84 3.58
N ILE A 44 -2.98 10.09 4.27
CA ILE A 44 -2.33 11.41 4.32
C ILE A 44 -1.91 11.82 2.90
N GLN A 45 -1.21 10.95 2.17
CA GLN A 45 -0.78 11.22 0.80
C GLN A 45 -1.96 11.55 -0.12
N VAL A 46 -3.06 10.79 -0.07
CA VAL A 46 -4.27 11.06 -0.86
C VAL A 46 -4.88 12.42 -0.52
N SER A 47 -4.91 12.78 0.76
CA SER A 47 -5.44 14.07 1.21
C SER A 47 -4.57 15.24 0.72
N LEU A 48 -3.25 15.09 0.79
CA LEU A 48 -2.29 16.08 0.28
C LEU A 48 -2.35 16.19 -1.26
N MET A 49 -2.49 15.07 -1.98
CA MET A 49 -2.69 15.09 -3.43
C MET A 49 -3.99 15.79 -3.84
N LYS A 50 -5.06 15.67 -3.06
CA LYS A 50 -6.31 16.42 -3.30
C LYS A 50 -6.07 17.93 -3.18
N LYS A 51 -5.34 18.39 -2.16
CA LYS A 51 -4.94 19.79 -2.01
C LYS A 51 -4.00 20.26 -3.12
N MET A 52 -3.05 19.42 -3.52
CA MET A 52 -2.12 19.67 -4.61
C MET A 52 -2.86 20.00 -5.91
N ARG A 53 -3.87 19.19 -6.26
CA ARG A 53 -4.69 19.40 -7.48
C ARG A 53 -5.43 20.73 -7.47
N LYS A 54 -5.76 21.26 -6.29
CA LYS A 54 -6.38 22.58 -6.11
C LYS A 54 -5.38 23.73 -6.00
N LYS A 55 -4.08 23.46 -6.02
CA LYS A 55 -2.99 24.42 -5.76
C LYS A 55 -3.07 25.07 -4.37
N GLU A 56 -3.55 24.31 -3.38
CA GLU A 56 -3.77 24.76 -1.99
C GLU A 56 -2.71 24.20 -1.02
N LEU A 57 -1.59 23.66 -1.53
CA LEU A 57 -0.52 23.14 -0.68
C LEU A 57 0.31 24.29 -0.11
N SER A 58 0.48 24.29 1.21
CA SER A 58 1.55 25.05 1.84
C SER A 58 2.93 24.40 1.58
N GLN A 59 4.02 25.13 1.83
CA GLN A 59 5.37 24.58 1.72
C GLN A 59 5.59 23.38 2.64
N PHE A 60 5.06 23.43 3.87
CA PHE A 60 5.13 22.32 4.82
C PHE A 60 4.41 21.07 4.27
N GLU A 61 3.22 21.26 3.70
CA GLU A 61 2.43 20.16 3.14
C GLU A 61 3.05 19.58 1.87
N ASN A 62 3.75 20.40 1.09
CA ASN A 62 4.53 19.92 -0.05
C ASN A 62 5.66 18.99 0.41
N ASN A 63 6.39 19.38 1.47
CA ASN A 63 7.40 18.53 2.07
C ASN A 63 6.80 17.23 2.65
N ALA A 64 5.64 17.34 3.32
CA ALA A 64 4.92 16.18 3.84
C ALA A 64 4.47 15.21 2.72
N LEU A 65 4.06 15.74 1.56
CA LEU A 65 3.71 14.94 0.40
C LEU A 65 4.92 14.17 -0.13
N LEU A 66 6.07 14.84 -0.30
CA LEU A 66 7.31 14.19 -0.71
C LEU A 66 7.75 13.11 0.29
N LEU A 67 7.66 13.41 1.59
CA LEU A 67 7.97 12.44 2.64
C LEU A 67 7.04 11.22 2.58
N SER A 68 5.75 11.43 2.32
CA SER A 68 4.78 10.32 2.19
C SER A 68 5.07 9.42 0.99
N ILE A 69 5.48 9.99 -0.15
CA ILE A 69 5.90 9.23 -1.34
C ILE A 69 7.12 8.37 -1.00
N ASN A 70 8.14 8.95 -0.38
CA ASN A 70 9.36 8.23 0.00
C ASN A 70 9.06 7.13 1.05
N GLY A 71 8.22 7.44 2.04
CA GLY A 71 7.82 6.50 3.07
C GLY A 71 7.02 5.32 2.51
N LEU A 72 6.10 5.57 1.57
CA LEU A 72 5.34 4.52 0.90
C LEU A 72 6.25 3.63 0.05
N ALA A 73 7.17 4.23 -0.72
CA ALA A 73 8.14 3.47 -1.51
C ALA A 73 9.05 2.59 -0.63
N ALA A 74 9.59 3.14 0.45
CA ALA A 74 10.42 2.39 1.40
C ALA A 74 9.65 1.26 2.10
N GLY A 75 8.38 1.50 2.44
CA GLY A 75 7.53 0.50 3.07
C GLY A 75 7.09 -0.60 2.12
N LEU A 76 6.78 -0.31 0.86
CA LEU A 76 6.38 -1.32 -0.12
C LEU A 76 7.55 -2.28 -0.45
N ARG A 77 8.79 -1.80 -0.43
CA ARG A 77 10.00 -2.56 -0.80
C ARG A 77 9.85 -3.14 -2.22
N ASN A 78 10.34 -4.36 -2.43
CA ASN A 78 10.37 -5.04 -3.72
C ASN A 78 8.93 -5.39 -4.16
N THR A 79 8.43 -4.70 -5.19
CA THR A 79 7.06 -4.84 -5.71
C THR A 79 7.01 -5.17 -7.21
N GLY A 80 8.15 -5.58 -7.78
CA GLY A 80 8.30 -5.97 -9.19
C GLY A 80 7.65 -7.31 -9.51
#